data_AF-A0AA38TCP2-F1
#
_entry.id   AF-A0AA38TCP2-F1
#
_cell.length_a   1.000
_cell.length_b   1.000
_cell.length_c   1.000
_cell.angle_alpha   90.00
_cell.angle_beta   90.00
_cell.angle_gamma   90.00
#
_symmetry.space_group_name_H-M   'P 1'
#
loop_
_entity.id
_entity.type
_entity.pdbx_description
1 polymer ?
#
loop_
_entity_poly.entity_id
_entity_poly.type
_entity_poly.pdbx_seq_one_letter_code
_entity_poly.pdbx_strand_id
1 'polypeptide(L)'
;MIALFSSVIDVLQMIEEDGLTCEQKSKARLLSNSLHSFDVVFCLHFMKLLLGITNELSQDLQKNERDIINAMQSVGVCKHQLQELRVEDDR
;
A
#
# COMPACT_ATOMS: atom_id res chain seq x y z
N MET A 1 6.25 -2.14 2.63
CA MET A 1 5.28 -3.11 2.07
C MET A 1 5.53 -3.38 0.59
N ILE A 2 5.51 -2.37 -0.30
CA ILE A 2 5.86 -2.58 -1.73
C ILE A 2 7.27 -3.12 -1.96
N ALA A 3 8.25 -2.71 -1.14
CA ALA A 3 9.61 -3.22 -1.25
C ALA A 3 9.74 -4.75 -1.03
N LEU A 4 8.79 -5.35 -0.30
CA LEU A 4 8.79 -6.80 -0.04
C LEU A 4 7.93 -7.56 -1.05
N PHE A 5 7.12 -6.87 -1.85
CA PHE A 5 6.18 -7.51 -2.77
C PHE A 5 6.91 -8.41 -3.77
N SER A 6 7.95 -7.91 -4.42
CA SER A 6 8.78 -8.70 -5.35
C SER A 6 9.38 -9.92 -4.64
N SER A 7 10.02 -9.72 -3.48
CA SER A 7 10.66 -10.81 -2.74
C SER A 7 9.68 -11.90 -2.30
N VAL A 8 8.44 -11.55 -1.96
CA VAL A 8 7.40 -12.52 -1.60
C VAL A 8 6.95 -13.31 -2.83
N ILE A 9 6.76 -12.66 -3.98
CA ILE A 9 6.44 -13.33 -5.25
C ILE A 9 7.56 -14.29 -5.65
N ASP A 10 8.82 -13.85 -5.58
CA ASP A 10 9.99 -14.66 -5.93
C ASP A 10 10.08 -15.93 -5.07
N VAL A 11 9.84 -15.81 -3.76
CA VAL A 11 9.82 -16.97 -2.84
C VAL A 11 8.63 -17.89 -3.14
N LEU A 12 7.45 -17.36 -3.45
CA LEU A 12 6.28 -18.18 -3.80
C LEU A 12 6.50 -18.94 -5.11
N GLN A 13 7.12 -18.31 -6.11
CA GLN A 13 7.48 -18.97 -7.36
C GLN A 13 8.49 -20.11 -7.12
N MET A 14 9.52 -19.86 -6.30
CA MET A 14 10.47 -20.89 -5.90
C MET A 14 9.78 -22.09 -5.22
N ILE A 15 8.81 -21.86 -4.33
CA ILE A 15 8.07 -22.94 -3.66
C ILE A 15 7.14 -23.67 -4.64
N GLU A 16 6.56 -22.96 -5.62
CA GLU A 16 5.77 -23.59 -6.68
C GLU A 16 6.60 -24.54 -7.55
N GLU A 17 7.82 -24.15 -7.88
CA GLU A 17 8.74 -24.93 -8.72
C GLU A 17 9.40 -26.08 -7.92
N ASP A 18 9.95 -25.78 -6.74
CA ASP A 18 10.84 -26.66 -5.97
C ASP A 18 10.19 -27.30 -4.73
N GLY A 19 8.90 -27.05 -4.46
CA GLY A 19 8.22 -27.57 -3.28
C GLY A 19 8.28 -29.10 -3.13
N LEU A 20 8.42 -29.59 -1.90
CA LEU A 20 8.56 -31.03 -1.61
C LEU A 20 7.25 -31.80 -1.78
N THR A 21 6.10 -31.14 -1.61
CA THR A 21 4.78 -31.75 -1.73
C THR A 21 3.87 -31.00 -2.71
N CYS A 22 2.94 -31.73 -3.34
CA CYS A 22 1.91 -31.12 -4.20
C CYS A 22 1.06 -30.07 -3.47
N GLU A 23 0.85 -30.25 -2.16
CA GLU A 23 0.13 -29.29 -1.32
C GLU A 23 0.90 -27.97 -1.18
N GLN A 24 2.22 -28.03 -0.96
CA GLN A 24 3.05 -26.81 -0.90
C GLN A 24 3.02 -26.05 -2.23
N LYS A 25 3.20 -26.76 -3.35
CA LYS A 25 3.19 -26.15 -4.70
C LYS A 25 1.84 -25.51 -5.02
N SER A 26 0.74 -26.21 -4.74
CA SER A 26 -0.61 -25.70 -5.00
C SER A 26 -0.96 -24.49 -4.11
N LYS A 27 -0.57 -24.50 -2.83
CA LYS A 27 -0.72 -23.33 -1.95
C LYS A 27 0.10 -22.15 -2.42
N ALA A 28 1.34 -22.35 -2.85
CA ALA A 28 2.20 -21.29 -3.37
C ALA A 28 1.60 -20.63 -4.62
N ARG A 29 1.12 -21.45 -5.57
CA ARG A 29 0.39 -20.96 -6.75
C ARG A 29 -0.86 -20.16 -6.39
N LEU A 30 -1.68 -20.66 -5.46
CA LEU A 30 -2.90 -19.98 -5.02
C LEU A 30 -2.59 -18.62 -4.39
N LEU A 31 -1.57 -18.56 -3.54
CA LEU A 31 -1.12 -17.32 -2.91
C LEU A 31 -0.54 -16.34 -3.94
N SER A 32 0.29 -16.82 -4.88
CA SER A 32 0.84 -16.00 -5.96
C SER A 32 -0.28 -15.37 -6.80
N ASN A 33 -1.26 -16.18 -7.23
CA ASN A 33 -2.43 -15.70 -7.98
C ASN A 33 -3.25 -14.68 -7.18
N SER A 34 -3.41 -14.89 -5.87
CA SER A 34 -4.10 -13.95 -4.98
C SER A 34 -3.34 -12.62 -4.86
N LEU A 35 -2.01 -12.66 -4.71
CA LEU A 35 -1.17 -11.47 -4.64
C LEU A 35 -1.12 -10.68 -5.96
N HIS A 36 -1.26 -11.38 -7.09
CA HIS A 36 -1.39 -10.78 -8.41
C HIS A 36 -2.82 -10.33 -8.75
N SER A 37 -3.80 -10.59 -7.87
CA SER A 37 -5.16 -10.09 -8.08
C SER A 37 -5.19 -8.56 -8.09
N PHE A 38 -6.10 -8.01 -8.89
CA PHE A 38 -6.29 -6.56 -8.97
C PHE A 38 -6.54 -5.96 -7.59
N ASP A 39 -7.40 -6.59 -6.78
CA ASP A 39 -7.77 -6.10 -5.44
C ASP A 39 -6.55 -5.91 -4.54
N VAL A 40 -5.64 -6.90 -4.50
CA VAL A 40 -4.45 -6.84 -3.65
C VAL A 40 -3.46 -5.81 -4.18
N VAL A 41 -3.21 -5.79 -5.50
CA VAL A 41 -2.32 -4.82 -6.13
C VAL A 41 -2.83 -3.39 -5.92
N PHE A 42 -4.13 -3.17 -6.16
CA PHE A 42 -4.80 -1.90 -5.92
C PHE A 42 -4.69 -1.48 -4.45
N CYS A 43 -5.03 -2.38 -3.51
CA CYS A 43 -4.91 -2.10 -2.08
C CYS A 43 -3.47 -1.74 -1.67
N LEU A 44 -2.44 -2.40 -2.22
CA LEU A 44 -1.05 -2.08 -1.93
C LEU A 44 -0.64 -0.69 -2.44
N HIS A 45 -1.06 -0.33 -3.65
CA HIS A 45 -0.81 1.01 -4.22
C HIS A 45 -1.55 2.09 -3.43
N PHE A 46 -2.82 1.83 -3.11
CA PHE A 46 -3.66 2.72 -2.32
C PHE A 46 -3.10 2.93 -0.91
N MET A 47 -2.69 1.85 -0.22
CA MET A 47 -2.03 1.92 1.08
C MET A 47 -0.75 2.75 1.04
N LYS A 48 0.08 2.63 -0.01
CA LYS A 48 1.29 3.47 -0.15
C LYS A 48 0.93 4.95 -0.27
N LEU A 49 -0.07 5.28 -1.07
CA LEU A 49 -0.50 6.65 -1.27
C LEU A 49 -1.07 7.25 0.02
N LEU A 50 -2.00 6.55 0.68
CA LEU A 50 -2.55 6.96 1.96
C LEU A 50 -1.48 7.12 3.04
N LEU A 51 -0.53 6.19 3.14
CA LEU A 51 0.58 6.29 4.08
C LEU A 51 1.48 7.49 3.78
N GLY A 52 1.69 7.83 2.50
CA GLY A 52 2.42 9.03 2.11
C GLY A 52 1.76 10.30 2.62
N ILE A 53 0.46 10.47 2.30
CA ILE A 53 -0.35 11.64 2.72
C ILE A 53 -0.40 11.76 4.25
N THR A 54 -0.68 10.66 4.94
CA THR A 54 -0.80 10.68 6.40
C THR A 54 0.55 10.84 7.10
N ASN A 55 1.65 10.35 6.52
CA ASN A 55 2.99 10.59 7.04
C ASN A 55 3.41 12.05 6.89
N GLU A 56 3.15 12.69 5.75
CA GLU A 56 3.42 14.13 5.56
C GLU A 56 2.66 14.97 6.59
N LEU A 57 1.36 14.71 6.75
CA LEU A 57 0.54 15.33 7.78
C LEU A 57 1.10 15.07 9.19
N SER A 58 1.50 13.83 9.48
CA SER A 58 2.06 13.46 10.79
C SER A 58 3.35 14.22 11.09
N GLN A 59 4.23 14.39 10.09
CA GLN A 59 5.47 15.16 10.24
C GLN A 59 5.19 16.63 10.52
N ASP A 60 4.21 17.22 9.84
CA ASP A 60 3.84 18.63 10.06
C ASP A 60 3.17 18.86 11.41
N LEU A 61 2.33 17.92 11.87
CA LEU A 61 1.74 17.98 13.21
C LEU A 61 2.77 17.77 14.33
N GLN A 62 3.82 16.99 14.09
CA GLN A 62 4.88 16.74 15.07
C GLN A 62 5.87 17.91 15.20
N LYS A 63 5.94 18.82 14.21
CA LYS A 63 6.68 20.08 14.33
C LYS A 63 5.92 21.00 15.30
N ASN A 64 6.35 21.05 16.57
CA ASN A 64 5.73 21.79 17.68
C ASN A 64 5.12 23.17 17.33
N GLU A 65 4.01 23.48 18.03
CA GLU A 65 3.12 24.67 18.15
C GLU A 65 3.42 26.04 17.47
N ARG A 66 4.64 26.34 17.03
CA ARG A 66 4.98 27.64 16.42
C ARG A 66 4.44 27.81 14.99
N ASP A 67 3.86 26.77 14.42
CA ASP A 67 3.42 26.78 13.03
C ASP A 67 2.04 26.14 12.83
N ILE A 68 1.11 26.45 13.74
CA ILE A 68 -0.28 25.98 13.69
C ILE A 68 -0.95 26.29 12.34
N ILE A 69 -0.54 27.39 11.69
CA ILE A 69 -1.02 27.78 10.37
C ILE A 69 -0.53 26.77 9.32
N ASN A 70 0.75 26.42 9.32
CA ASN A 70 1.29 25.42 8.40
C ASN A 70 0.71 24.03 8.66
N ALA A 71 0.51 23.64 9.93
CA ALA A 71 -0.17 22.39 10.27
C ALA A 71 -1.62 22.34 9.75
N MET A 72 -2.39 23.43 9.91
CA MET A 72 -3.76 23.52 9.41
C MET A 72 -3.81 23.54 7.88
N GLN A 73 -2.83 24.16 7.21
CA GLN A 73 -2.70 24.10 5.76
C GLN A 73 -2.45 22.66 5.29
N SER A 74 -1.56 21.91 5.94
CA SER A 74 -1.29 20.50 5.63
C SER A 74 -2.49 19.59 5.88
N VAL A 75 -3.30 19.87 6.91
CA VAL A 75 -4.62 19.20 7.10
C VAL A 75 -5.54 19.47 5.90
N GLY A 76 -5.57 20.71 5.41
CA GLY A 76 -6.35 21.08 4.22
C GLY A 76 -5.89 20.34 2.96
N VAL A 77 -4.58 20.27 2.73
CA VAL A 77 -3.97 19.55 1.59
C VAL A 77 -4.27 18.05 1.67
N CYS A 78 -4.04 17.42 2.83
CA CYS A 78 -4.35 16.02 3.07
C CYS A 78 -5.83 15.72 2.81
N LYS A 79 -6.73 16.55 3.33
CA LYS A 79 -8.17 16.41 3.09
C LYS A 79 -8.52 16.49 1.61
N HIS A 80 -7.90 17.41 0.87
CA HIS A 80 -8.15 17.56 -0.57
C HIS A 80 -7.67 16.35 -1.35
N GLN A 81 -6.44 15.88 -1.13
CA GLN A 81 -5.89 14.69 -1.78
C GLN A 81 -6.75 13.43 -1.51
N LEU A 82 -7.25 13.27 -0.28
CA LEU A 82 -8.17 12.18 0.06
C LEU A 82 -9.52 12.30 -0.66
N GLN A 83 -10.00 13.52 -0.92
CA GLN A 83 -11.24 13.74 -1.67
C GLN A 83 -11.06 13.43 -3.16
N GLU A 84 -9.93 13.81 -3.76
CA GLU A 84 -9.61 13.48 -5.16
C GLU A 84 -9.57 11.97 -5.37
N LEU A 85 -8.95 11.23 -4.45
CA LEU A 85 -8.92 9.77 -4.49
C LEU A 85 -10.30 9.11 -4.41
N ARG A 86 -11.28 9.78 -3.81
CA ARG A 86 -12.66 9.29 -3.74
C ARG A 86 -13.43 9.56 -5.03
N VAL A 87 -13.08 10.61 -5.78
CA VAL A 87 -13.78 11.03 -7.00
C VAL A 87 -13.26 10.31 -8.24
N GLU A 88 -12.01 9.83 -8.24
CA GLU A 88 -11.46 9.02 -9.33
C GLU A 88 -12.14 7.64 -9.48
N ASP A 89 -12.79 7.12 -8.43
CA ASP A 89 -13.55 5.85 -8.45
C ASP A 89 -14.93 5.95 -9.15
N ASP A 90 -15.37 7.17 -9.51
CA ASP A 90 -16.72 7.46 -10.06
C ASP A 90 -16.69 7.82 -11.57
N ARG A 91 -15.60 7.50 -12.27
CA ARG A 91 -15.43 7.67 -13.73
C ARG A 91 -15.03 6.36 -14.41
#